data_AF-A0AAW0B8R1-F1
#
_entry.id   AF-A0AAW0B8R1-F1
#
_cell.length_a   1.000
_cell.length_b   1.000
_cell.length_c   1.000
_cell.angle_alpha   90.00
_cell.angle_beta   90.00
_cell.angle_gamma   90.00
#
_symmetry.space_group_name_H-M   'P 1'
#
loop_
_entity.id
_entity.type
_entity.pdbx_description
1 polymer ?
#
loop_
_entity_poly.entity_id
_entity_poly.type
_entity_poly.pdbx_seq_one_letter_code
_entity_poly.pdbx_strand_id
1 'polypeptide(L)'
;MPDLPPPPPAPSGVSSSAPAAPTVPPASSLPPAVKRRYDEISLMNAFERLISASKHFPRGVNPFFDISLVMTHGTESNWGEGSSSFTDKELRYAAAFDKLFAVAPELLDPIKQFYLEMAEKPEQWERLVTTMRQAATSARTSDTNGLKHKLLYFVPNPTKHVIYPPVSTHEKKTDRGLSHPMLRHFIIGYADRLKLPPLVFPTVNSPILQNISAGKYKLLYKPYPSFLYADDSYNPDVLDGGLLRGDAIPRFLRHIWLGPQYAILGAGKKISKTSNASLHNVKKVTPEMICYAVVQRLDTLCHGTRRYRGRMAAGASGLVPTAGFWWRN
;
A
#
# COMPACT_ATOMS: atom_id res chain seq x y z
N MET A 1 46.59 41.40 34.13
CA MET A 1 45.19 41.21 34.55
C MET A 1 44.40 42.40 34.02
N PRO A 2 43.44 42.20 33.11
CA PRO A 2 42.72 43.31 32.49
C PRO A 2 41.55 43.80 33.36
N ASP A 3 41.38 45.12 33.37
CA ASP A 3 40.40 45.91 34.11
C ASP A 3 38.94 45.48 33.84
N LEU A 4 38.19 45.29 34.93
CA LEU A 4 36.73 45.09 34.91
C LEU A 4 36.03 46.47 34.89
N PRO A 5 35.05 46.69 34.00
CA PRO A 5 34.29 47.94 33.96
C PRO A 5 33.30 48.08 35.13
N PRO A 6 32.99 49.31 35.56
CA PRO A 6 32.12 49.57 36.72
C PRO A 6 30.65 49.23 36.46
N PRO A 7 29.88 48.88 37.50
CA PRO A 7 28.49 48.46 37.38
C PRO A 7 27.54 49.62 37.01
N PRO A 8 26.43 49.32 36.30
CA PRO A 8 25.46 50.33 35.86
C PRO A 8 24.60 50.87 37.02
N PRO A 9 24.08 52.11 36.88
CA PRO A 9 23.28 52.76 37.91
C PRO A 9 21.87 52.15 38.08
N ALA A 10 21.38 52.15 39.31
CA ALA A 10 20.09 51.60 39.71
C ALA A 10 18.89 52.36 39.10
N PRO A 11 17.84 51.66 38.64
CA PRO A 11 16.65 52.29 38.09
C PRO A 11 15.78 52.92 39.19
N SER A 12 15.39 54.16 38.94
CA SER A 12 14.54 54.99 39.79
C SER A 12 13.06 54.59 39.67
N GLY A 13 12.42 54.45 40.83
CA GLY A 13 10.98 54.53 41.13
C GLY A 13 9.94 54.25 40.04
N VAL A 14 9.21 53.13 40.19
CA VAL A 14 7.86 52.99 39.63
C VAL A 14 6.88 52.81 40.80
N SER A 15 5.93 53.75 40.83
CA SER A 15 4.80 53.85 41.75
C SER A 15 3.96 52.57 41.81
N SER A 16 3.64 52.15 43.03
CA SER A 16 2.73 51.05 43.33
C SER A 16 1.28 51.41 43.03
N SER A 17 0.65 50.70 42.08
CA SER A 17 -0.81 50.59 41.99
C SER A 17 -1.19 49.11 41.91
N ALA A 18 -1.97 48.64 42.88
CA ALA A 18 -2.43 47.26 42.98
C ALA A 18 -3.29 46.85 41.77
N PRO A 19 -3.22 45.59 41.28
CA PRO A 19 -4.10 45.12 40.22
C PRO A 19 -5.51 44.90 40.77
N ALA A 20 -6.50 45.54 40.14
CA ALA A 20 -7.91 45.30 40.37
C ALA A 20 -8.27 43.85 39.98
N ALA A 21 -9.08 43.18 40.82
CA ALA A 21 -9.60 41.86 40.54
C ALA A 21 -10.42 41.84 39.23
N PRO A 22 -10.28 40.82 38.37
CA PRO A 22 -11.04 40.74 37.13
C PRO A 22 -12.53 40.57 37.43
N THR A 23 -13.32 41.55 37.01
CA THR A 23 -14.78 41.53 37.08
C THR A 23 -15.31 40.50 36.10
N VAL A 24 -15.96 39.45 36.60
CA VAL A 24 -16.64 38.45 35.77
C VAL A 24 -17.85 39.13 35.09
N PRO A 25 -17.97 39.13 33.74
CA PRO A 25 -19.11 39.72 33.08
C PRO A 25 -20.39 38.90 33.33
N PRO A 26 -21.57 39.55 33.39
CA PRO A 26 -22.84 38.85 33.56
C PRO A 26 -23.12 37.90 32.38
N ALA A 27 -23.72 36.75 32.69
CA ALA A 27 -23.92 35.58 31.84
C ALA A 27 -24.79 35.77 30.57
N SER A 28 -25.12 37.01 30.19
CA SER A 28 -26.04 37.33 29.08
C SER A 28 -25.37 37.92 27.83
N SER A 29 -24.03 37.86 27.72
CA SER A 29 -23.28 38.43 26.57
C SER A 29 -22.44 37.41 25.79
N LEU A 30 -22.61 36.10 26.04
CA LEU A 30 -22.01 35.09 25.18
C LEU A 30 -22.72 35.11 23.81
N PRO A 31 -21.99 35.20 22.69
CA PRO A 31 -22.59 35.00 21.38
C PRO A 31 -23.30 33.64 21.40
N PRO A 32 -24.51 33.51 20.82
CA PRO A 32 -25.25 32.27 20.87
C PRO A 32 -24.33 31.16 20.40
N ALA A 33 -24.15 30.15 21.26
CA ALA A 33 -23.35 28.98 20.96
C ALA A 33 -23.77 28.52 19.57
N VAL A 34 -22.87 28.63 18.60
CA VAL A 34 -23.08 28.12 17.26
C VAL A 34 -23.19 26.62 17.45
N LYS A 35 -24.43 26.13 17.65
CA LYS A 35 -24.80 24.76 17.33
C LYS A 35 -24.42 24.62 15.87
N ARG A 36 -23.19 24.20 15.61
CA ARG A 36 -22.80 23.70 14.30
C ARG A 36 -23.80 22.61 14.04
N ARG A 37 -24.79 22.90 13.19
CA ARG A 37 -25.44 21.86 12.43
C ARG A 37 -24.31 21.11 11.75
N TYR A 38 -23.89 20.00 12.35
CA TYR A 38 -23.23 18.94 11.61
C TYR A 38 -24.34 18.40 10.70
N ASP A 39 -24.55 19.08 9.58
CA ASP A 39 -25.59 18.73 8.61
C ASP A 39 -25.35 17.27 8.18
N GLU A 40 -26.41 16.49 8.06
CA GLU A 40 -26.40 15.13 7.47
C GLU A 40 -25.61 15.06 6.15
N ILE A 41 -25.52 16.18 5.42
CA ILE A 41 -24.72 16.35 4.20
C ILE A 41 -23.21 16.17 4.47
N SER A 42 -22.71 16.61 5.64
CA SER A 42 -21.32 16.38 6.07
C SER A 42 -21.06 14.90 6.42
N LEU A 43 -22.04 14.22 7.02
CA LEU A 43 -21.97 12.79 7.36
C LEU A 43 -22.08 11.89 6.12
N MET A 44 -22.98 12.20 5.18
CA MET A 44 -23.05 11.51 3.88
C MET A 44 -21.76 11.67 3.09
N ASN A 45 -21.17 12.88 3.09
CA ASN A 45 -19.84 13.09 2.52
C ASN A 45 -18.76 12.30 3.28
N ALA A 46 -18.86 12.17 4.60
CA ALA A 46 -17.91 11.39 5.39
C ALA A 46 -18.01 9.88 5.10
N PHE A 47 -19.22 9.34 4.94
CA PHE A 47 -19.46 7.95 4.57
C PHE A 47 -18.80 7.59 3.23
N GLU A 48 -19.05 8.39 2.19
CA GLU A 48 -18.43 8.19 0.87
C GLU A 48 -16.90 8.38 0.90
N ARG A 49 -16.41 9.32 1.71
CA ARG A 49 -14.97 9.53 1.87
C ARG A 49 -14.29 8.37 2.61
N LEU A 50 -14.95 7.77 3.61
CA LEU A 50 -14.48 6.56 4.30
C LEU A 50 -14.42 5.37 3.34
N ILE A 51 -15.44 5.20 2.49
CA ILE A 51 -15.46 4.18 1.43
C ILE A 51 -14.34 4.43 0.42
N SER A 52 -14.12 5.69 0.03
CA SER A 52 -13.02 6.04 -0.87
C SER A 52 -11.67 5.73 -0.22
N ALA A 53 -11.46 6.11 1.04
CA ALA A 53 -10.25 5.84 1.80
C ALA A 53 -10.00 4.33 1.97
N SER A 54 -11.04 3.51 2.14
CA SER A 54 -10.87 2.06 2.25
C SER A 54 -10.29 1.42 0.99
N LYS A 55 -10.43 2.04 -0.19
CA LYS A 55 -9.75 1.59 -1.43
C LYS A 55 -8.23 1.74 -1.36
N HIS A 56 -7.71 2.61 -0.50
CA HIS A 56 -6.28 2.74 -0.24
C HIS A 56 -5.74 1.57 0.58
N PHE A 57 -6.54 1.03 1.51
CA PHE A 57 -6.13 0.01 2.47
C PHE A 57 -5.32 -1.15 1.87
N PRO A 58 -5.83 -1.89 0.86
CA PRO A 58 -5.07 -3.02 0.33
C PRO A 58 -3.79 -2.58 -0.38
N ARG A 59 -3.73 -1.34 -0.90
CA ARG A 59 -2.65 -0.82 -1.73
C ARG A 59 -1.48 -0.27 -0.93
N GLY A 60 -1.77 0.40 0.19
CA GLY A 60 -0.78 1.13 0.99
C GLY A 60 -0.62 0.68 2.43
N VAL A 61 -1.56 -0.14 2.96
CA VAL A 61 -1.52 -0.60 4.34
C VAL A 61 -1.23 -2.10 4.42
N ASN A 62 -2.16 -2.93 3.96
CA ASN A 62 -1.98 -4.38 3.98
C ASN A 62 -2.90 -5.10 2.96
N PRO A 63 -2.35 -5.86 2.00
CA PRO A 63 -3.17 -6.57 1.00
C PRO A 63 -4.04 -7.71 1.54
N PHE A 64 -3.69 -8.24 2.71
CA PHE A 64 -4.18 -9.53 3.22
C PHE A 64 -5.11 -9.40 4.42
N PHE A 65 -5.08 -8.28 5.12
CA PHE A 65 -5.93 -8.07 6.30
C PHE A 65 -7.38 -7.85 5.90
N ASP A 66 -8.29 -8.35 6.75
CA ASP A 66 -9.71 -8.07 6.61
C ASP A 66 -10.01 -6.70 7.22
N ILE A 67 -10.58 -5.80 6.41
CA ILE A 67 -10.97 -4.47 6.89
C ILE A 67 -11.93 -4.57 8.06
N SER A 68 -12.84 -5.55 8.08
CA SER A 68 -13.76 -5.70 9.20
C SER A 68 -13.01 -5.86 10.53
N LEU A 69 -11.98 -6.70 10.56
CA LEU A 69 -11.16 -6.91 11.76
C LEU A 69 -10.29 -5.70 12.09
N VAL A 70 -9.80 -4.99 11.07
CA VAL A 70 -9.05 -3.74 11.26
C VAL A 70 -9.94 -2.66 11.88
N MET A 71 -11.18 -2.53 11.43
CA MET A 71 -12.11 -1.58 12.03
C MET A 71 -12.44 -1.98 13.46
N THR A 72 -12.83 -3.23 13.72
CA THR A 72 -13.16 -3.74 15.06
C THR A 72 -12.04 -3.49 16.06
N HIS A 73 -10.85 -4.06 15.82
CA HIS A 73 -9.75 -3.95 16.78
C HIS A 73 -9.13 -2.54 16.80
N GLY A 74 -9.16 -1.83 15.67
CA GLY A 74 -8.67 -0.45 15.59
C GLY A 74 -9.49 0.51 16.44
N THR A 75 -10.82 0.47 16.32
CA THR A 75 -11.69 1.35 17.12
C THR A 75 -11.74 0.93 18.58
N GLU A 76 -11.73 -0.38 18.88
CA GLU A 76 -11.62 -0.88 20.26
C GLU A 76 -10.31 -0.47 20.92
N SER A 77 -9.18 -0.53 20.20
CA SER A 77 -7.89 -0.10 20.74
C SER A 77 -7.81 1.40 20.98
N ASN A 78 -8.50 2.21 20.16
CA ASN A 78 -8.43 3.67 20.23
C ASN A 78 -9.45 4.27 21.20
N TRP A 79 -10.66 3.68 21.27
CA TRP A 79 -11.81 4.27 21.97
C TRP A 79 -12.62 3.27 22.80
N GLY A 80 -12.28 1.98 22.77
CA GLY A 80 -12.91 0.97 23.62
C GLY A 80 -12.25 0.89 24.99
N GLU A 81 -12.93 0.23 25.93
CA GLU A 81 -12.44 0.07 27.30
C GLU A 81 -11.48 -1.13 27.49
N GLY A 82 -11.18 -1.88 26.41
CA GLY A 82 -10.58 -3.22 26.47
C GLY A 82 -9.22 -3.42 25.78
N SER A 83 -8.45 -2.37 25.47
CA SER A 83 -7.21 -2.53 24.69
C SER A 83 -6.12 -3.37 25.37
N SER A 84 -6.18 -3.55 26.70
CA SER A 84 -5.16 -4.20 27.53
C SER A 84 -5.08 -5.73 27.35
N SER A 85 -6.06 -6.36 26.69
CA SER A 85 -6.15 -7.83 26.54
C SER A 85 -5.85 -8.34 25.12
N PHE A 86 -5.36 -7.48 24.23
CA PHE A 86 -5.18 -7.83 22.82
C PHE A 86 -4.04 -8.82 22.62
N THR A 87 -4.30 -9.85 21.81
CA THR A 87 -3.28 -10.73 21.26
C THR A 87 -2.40 -9.99 20.24
N ASP A 88 -1.21 -10.51 19.95
CA ASP A 88 -0.31 -9.96 18.91
C ASP A 88 -0.98 -9.80 17.54
N LYS A 89 -1.96 -10.66 17.23
CA LYS A 89 -2.71 -10.58 15.98
C LYS A 89 -3.65 -9.37 15.98
N GLU A 90 -4.33 -9.12 17.08
CA GLU A 90 -5.26 -8.00 17.25
C GLU A 90 -4.51 -6.67 17.28
N LEU A 91 -3.35 -6.62 17.96
CA LEU A 91 -2.45 -5.46 17.92
C LEU A 91 -1.99 -5.12 16.49
N ARG A 92 -1.76 -6.13 15.64
CA ARG A 92 -1.44 -5.88 14.22
C ARG A 92 -2.61 -5.30 13.45
N TYR A 93 -3.85 -5.70 13.75
CA TYR A 93 -5.03 -5.10 13.14
C TYR A 93 -5.25 -3.65 13.60
N ALA A 94 -5.06 -3.38 14.90
CA ALA A 94 -5.11 -2.04 15.45
C ALA A 94 -4.03 -1.13 14.81
N ALA A 95 -2.79 -1.59 14.70
CA ALA A 95 -1.74 -0.83 14.02
C ALA A 95 -2.04 -0.59 12.52
N ALA A 96 -2.76 -1.51 11.86
CA ALA A 96 -3.20 -1.32 10.48
C ALA A 96 -4.32 -0.26 10.36
N PHE A 97 -5.16 -0.11 11.40
CA PHE A 97 -6.15 0.96 11.47
C PHE A 97 -5.45 2.31 11.54
N ASP A 98 -4.46 2.46 12.42
CA ASP A 98 -3.69 3.71 12.55
C ASP A 98 -3.01 4.09 11.23
N LYS A 99 -2.42 3.10 10.53
CA LYS A 99 -1.82 3.31 9.20
C LYS A 99 -2.83 3.73 8.14
N LEU A 100 -4.05 3.18 8.16
CA LEU A 100 -5.11 3.56 7.22
C LEU A 100 -5.48 5.04 7.38
N PHE A 101 -5.68 5.46 8.63
CA PHE A 101 -6.10 6.83 8.93
C PHE A 101 -4.95 7.84 8.98
N ALA A 102 -3.68 7.40 9.04
CA ALA A 102 -2.54 8.29 8.84
C ALA A 102 -2.54 8.99 7.47
N VAL A 103 -3.19 8.38 6.45
CA VAL A 103 -3.31 8.94 5.10
C VAL A 103 -4.52 9.87 4.95
N ALA A 104 -5.52 9.72 5.82
CA ALA A 104 -6.75 10.51 5.85
C ALA A 104 -7.15 10.83 7.31
N PRO A 105 -6.33 11.60 8.05
CA PRO A 105 -6.52 11.83 9.48
C PRO A 105 -7.84 12.56 9.78
N GLU A 106 -8.34 13.34 8.83
CA GLU A 106 -9.60 14.05 8.95
C GLU A 106 -10.84 13.13 8.96
N LEU A 107 -10.66 11.84 8.67
CA LEU A 107 -11.71 10.83 8.74
C LEU A 107 -11.78 10.10 10.10
N LEU A 108 -10.85 10.39 11.03
CA LEU A 108 -10.87 9.83 12.39
C LEU A 108 -12.08 10.29 13.20
N ASP A 109 -12.45 11.57 13.14
CA ASP A 109 -13.62 12.04 13.89
C ASP A 109 -14.92 11.42 13.38
N PRO A 110 -15.19 11.36 12.05
CA PRO A 110 -16.34 10.64 11.53
C PRO A 110 -16.38 9.16 11.93
N ILE A 111 -15.26 8.43 11.84
CA ILE A 111 -15.28 7.00 12.19
C ILE A 111 -15.49 6.79 13.70
N LYS A 112 -14.96 7.68 14.55
CA LYS A 112 -15.24 7.70 15.98
C LYS A 112 -16.72 7.88 16.26
N GLN A 113 -17.36 8.82 15.57
CA GLN A 113 -18.79 9.05 15.73
C GLN A 113 -19.60 7.80 15.36
N PHE A 114 -19.31 7.17 14.22
CA PHE A 114 -19.95 5.90 13.83
C PHE A 114 -19.74 4.78 14.86
N TYR A 115 -18.56 4.72 15.48
CA TYR A 115 -18.26 3.74 16.53
C TYR A 115 -19.02 4.01 17.83
N LEU A 116 -19.09 5.27 18.29
CA LEU A 116 -19.81 5.63 19.51
C LEU A 116 -21.32 5.45 19.37
N GLU A 117 -21.89 5.73 18.18
CA GLU A 117 -23.30 5.50 17.88
C GLU A 117 -23.64 4.02 17.62
N MET A 118 -22.65 3.12 17.55
CA MET A 118 -22.84 1.70 17.25
C MET A 118 -23.77 1.01 18.24
N ALA A 119 -23.76 1.41 19.52
CA ALA A 119 -24.65 0.83 20.54
C ALA A 119 -26.14 1.15 20.28
N GLU A 120 -26.42 2.31 19.71
CA GLU A 120 -27.79 2.76 19.40
C GLU A 120 -28.22 2.34 17.97
N LYS A 121 -27.28 2.33 17.01
CA LYS A 121 -27.53 2.10 15.58
C LYS A 121 -26.54 1.09 14.98
N PRO A 122 -26.58 -0.18 15.41
CA PRO A 122 -25.62 -1.20 14.97
C PRO A 122 -25.67 -1.45 13.46
N GLU A 123 -26.83 -1.31 12.82
CA GLU A 123 -26.96 -1.51 11.37
C GLU A 123 -26.18 -0.48 10.54
N GLN A 124 -26.01 0.74 11.05
CA GLN A 124 -25.25 1.78 10.34
C GLN A 124 -23.75 1.47 10.34
N TRP A 125 -23.24 1.01 11.48
CA TRP A 125 -21.86 0.55 11.62
C TRP A 125 -21.59 -0.66 10.73
N GLU A 126 -22.46 -1.68 10.79
CA GLU A 126 -22.33 -2.90 9.99
C GLU A 126 -22.35 -2.58 8.48
N ARG A 127 -23.27 -1.71 8.05
CA ARG A 127 -23.36 -1.24 6.66
C ARG A 127 -22.07 -0.53 6.24
N LEU A 128 -21.55 0.39 7.07
CA LEU A 128 -20.31 1.11 6.77
C LEU A 128 -19.13 0.14 6.60
N VAL A 129 -18.88 -0.72 7.59
CA VAL A 129 -17.76 -1.67 7.58
C VAL A 129 -17.86 -2.63 6.39
N THR A 130 -19.07 -3.13 6.10
CA THR A 130 -19.33 -4.00 4.94
C THR A 130 -19.03 -3.28 3.63
N THR A 131 -19.49 -2.03 3.48
CA THR A 131 -19.26 -1.26 2.27
C THR A 131 -17.77 -0.92 2.10
N MET A 132 -17.06 -0.60 3.18
CA MET A 132 -15.61 -0.37 3.17
C MET A 132 -14.85 -1.63 2.72
N ARG A 133 -15.21 -2.80 3.25
CA ARG A 133 -14.62 -4.09 2.86
C ARG A 133 -14.86 -4.42 1.38
N GLN A 134 -16.08 -4.17 0.89
CA GLN A 134 -16.43 -4.35 -0.52
C GLN A 134 -15.61 -3.40 -1.41
N ALA A 135 -15.48 -2.13 -1.03
CA ALA A 135 -14.71 -1.15 -1.78
C ALA A 135 -13.22 -1.51 -1.86
N ALA A 136 -12.61 -1.98 -0.78
CA ALA A 136 -11.23 -2.48 -0.80
C ALA A 136 -11.07 -3.74 -1.68
N THR A 137 -12.03 -4.65 -1.65
CA THR A 137 -12.02 -5.85 -2.51
C THR A 137 -12.19 -5.47 -3.98
N SER A 138 -13.06 -4.51 -4.27
CA SER A 138 -13.25 -3.93 -5.60
C SER A 138 -11.98 -3.25 -6.11
N ALA A 139 -11.29 -2.47 -5.26
CA ALA A 139 -10.01 -1.86 -5.58
C ALA A 139 -8.95 -2.91 -5.98
N ARG A 140 -8.81 -3.98 -5.19
CA ARG A 140 -7.91 -5.09 -5.54
C ARG A 140 -8.27 -5.71 -6.88
N THR A 141 -9.55 -5.99 -7.11
CA THR A 141 -10.05 -6.60 -8.34
C THR A 141 -9.79 -5.72 -9.55
N SER A 142 -10.03 -4.41 -9.42
CA SER A 142 -9.77 -3.42 -10.46
C SER A 142 -8.28 -3.40 -10.84
N ASP A 143 -7.39 -3.36 -9.84
CA ASP A 143 -5.94 -3.35 -10.06
C ASP A 143 -5.47 -4.68 -10.70
N THR A 144 -5.98 -5.82 -10.25
CA THR A 144 -5.73 -7.15 -10.86
C THR A 144 -6.14 -7.15 -12.33
N ASN A 145 -7.34 -6.65 -12.64
CA ASN A 145 -7.88 -6.61 -14.00
C ASN A 145 -7.07 -5.67 -14.90
N GLY A 146 -6.67 -4.50 -14.39
CA GLY A 146 -5.84 -3.53 -15.10
C GLY A 146 -4.47 -4.08 -15.48
N LEU A 147 -3.87 -4.88 -14.60
CA LEU A 147 -2.55 -5.50 -14.80
C LEU A 147 -2.59 -6.83 -15.58
N LYS A 148 -3.74 -7.51 -15.63
CA LYS A 148 -3.88 -8.89 -16.14
C LYS A 148 -3.26 -9.12 -17.52
N HIS A 149 -3.36 -8.13 -18.41
CA HIS A 149 -2.90 -8.22 -19.80
C HIS A 149 -1.64 -7.39 -20.08
N LYS A 150 -1.04 -6.78 -19.05
CA LYS A 150 0.14 -5.91 -19.19
C LYS A 150 1.45 -6.69 -19.09
N LEU A 151 1.59 -7.70 -19.96
CA LEU A 151 2.75 -8.59 -20.00
C LEU A 151 4.03 -7.87 -20.47
N LEU A 152 3.91 -6.82 -21.27
CA LEU A 152 5.05 -6.01 -21.71
C LEU A 152 5.80 -5.34 -20.55
N TYR A 153 5.18 -5.20 -19.38
CA TYR A 153 5.83 -4.57 -18.23
C TYR A 153 7.05 -5.35 -17.72
N PHE A 154 7.15 -6.66 -17.97
CA PHE A 154 8.33 -7.45 -17.57
C PHE A 154 9.56 -7.18 -18.42
N VAL A 155 9.35 -6.76 -19.66
CA VAL A 155 10.42 -6.77 -20.63
C VAL A 155 11.31 -5.55 -20.39
N PRO A 156 12.65 -5.68 -20.40
CA PRO A 156 13.54 -4.57 -20.06
C PRO A 156 13.24 -3.28 -20.84
N ASN A 157 12.94 -3.39 -22.14
CA ASN A 157 12.49 -2.26 -22.96
C ASN A 157 11.10 -2.53 -23.58
N PRO A 158 10.00 -2.05 -22.98
CA PRO A 158 8.63 -2.36 -23.42
C PRO A 158 8.24 -1.62 -24.71
N THR A 159 9.04 -0.64 -25.14
CA THR A 159 8.83 0.12 -26.38
C THR A 159 9.50 -0.55 -27.57
N LYS A 160 10.56 -1.33 -27.33
CA LYS A 160 11.34 -2.00 -28.39
C LYS A 160 11.13 -3.51 -28.43
N HIS A 161 10.91 -4.12 -27.27
CA HIS A 161 10.83 -5.57 -27.16
C HIS A 161 9.37 -6.04 -27.14
N VAL A 162 9.16 -7.24 -27.67
CA VAL A 162 7.85 -7.88 -27.75
C VAL A 162 7.84 -9.18 -26.93
N ILE A 163 6.66 -9.64 -26.54
CA ILE A 163 6.49 -10.97 -25.97
C ILE A 163 6.46 -11.98 -27.11
N TYR A 164 7.34 -12.97 -27.08
CA TYR A 164 7.38 -14.05 -28.07
C TYR A 164 7.33 -15.45 -27.40
N PRO A 165 6.51 -16.39 -27.91
CA PRO A 165 5.48 -16.18 -28.93
C PRO A 165 4.41 -15.15 -28.48
N PRO A 166 3.71 -14.49 -29.41
CA PRO A 166 2.67 -13.53 -29.03
C PRO A 166 1.59 -14.20 -28.18
N VAL A 167 1.18 -13.53 -27.10
CA VAL A 167 0.06 -13.99 -26.26
C VAL A 167 -1.18 -13.22 -26.69
N SER A 168 -2.25 -13.93 -27.01
CA SER A 168 -3.52 -13.27 -27.29
C SER A 168 -3.99 -12.45 -26.10
N THR A 169 -4.41 -11.22 -26.38
CA THR A 169 -5.04 -10.34 -25.41
C THR A 169 -6.42 -10.85 -24.97
N HIS A 170 -7.05 -11.73 -25.75
CA HIS A 170 -8.42 -12.22 -25.57
C HIS A 170 -8.50 -13.67 -25.06
N GLU A 171 -7.41 -14.43 -25.06
CA GLU A 171 -7.41 -15.86 -24.72
C GLU A 171 -7.34 -16.18 -23.22
N LYS A 172 -7.57 -17.46 -22.96
CA LYS A 172 -7.58 -18.11 -21.65
C LYS A 172 -6.22 -17.92 -20.96
N LYS A 173 -6.24 -17.92 -19.63
CA LYS A 173 -5.03 -17.74 -18.79
C LYS A 173 -3.98 -18.86 -18.94
N THR A 174 -4.18 -19.82 -19.84
CA THR A 174 -3.37 -21.01 -20.08
C THR A 174 -2.10 -20.73 -20.86
N ASP A 175 -2.11 -19.69 -21.71
CA ASP A 175 -1.03 -19.41 -22.66
C ASP A 175 0.03 -18.47 -22.07
N ARG A 176 -0.01 -18.29 -20.75
CA ARG A 176 0.88 -17.44 -19.96
C ARG A 176 1.35 -18.18 -18.73
N GLY A 177 2.38 -17.64 -18.07
CA GLY A 177 2.93 -18.26 -16.88
C GLY A 177 4.08 -19.20 -17.22
N LEU A 178 4.11 -20.39 -16.59
CA LEU A 178 5.16 -21.40 -16.78
C LEU A 178 5.12 -22.08 -18.16
N SER A 179 3.94 -22.16 -18.78
CA SER A 179 3.75 -22.74 -20.11
C SER A 179 4.45 -21.90 -21.19
N HIS A 180 4.46 -20.58 -21.00
CA HIS A 180 4.95 -19.65 -22.01
C HIS A 180 6.48 -19.53 -22.02
N PRO A 181 7.14 -19.71 -23.17
CA PRO A 181 8.60 -19.69 -23.31
C PRO A 181 9.33 -18.53 -22.66
N MET A 182 8.89 -17.30 -22.93
CA MET A 182 9.49 -16.11 -22.35
C MET A 182 9.00 -15.79 -20.93
N LEU A 183 7.67 -15.82 -20.67
CA LEU A 183 7.12 -15.42 -19.37
C LEU A 183 7.57 -16.30 -18.20
N ARG A 184 7.86 -17.58 -18.43
CA ARG A 184 8.40 -18.46 -17.38
C ARG A 184 9.71 -17.95 -16.81
N HIS A 185 10.55 -17.31 -17.61
CA HIS A 185 11.83 -16.75 -17.15
C HIS A 185 11.66 -15.74 -16.04
N PHE A 186 10.52 -15.04 -15.98
CA PHE A 186 10.20 -14.02 -14.99
C PHE A 186 9.59 -14.59 -13.71
N ILE A 187 9.02 -15.80 -13.73
CA ILE A 187 8.20 -16.34 -12.63
C ILE A 187 8.97 -17.37 -11.81
N ILE A 188 9.77 -18.19 -12.48
CA ILE A 188 10.58 -19.18 -11.78
C ILE A 188 11.61 -18.48 -10.90
N GLY A 189 12.07 -19.21 -9.89
CA GLY A 189 13.18 -18.77 -9.05
C GLY A 189 14.39 -18.38 -9.89
N TYR A 190 15.10 -17.32 -9.51
CA TYR A 190 16.25 -16.86 -10.29
C TYR A 190 17.31 -17.96 -10.47
N ALA A 191 17.59 -18.78 -9.45
CA ALA A 191 18.49 -19.93 -9.58
C ALA A 191 18.05 -20.94 -10.65
N ASP A 192 16.75 -21.15 -10.85
CA ASP A 192 16.23 -22.01 -11.90
C ASP A 192 16.18 -21.29 -13.26
N ARG A 193 16.01 -19.97 -13.27
CA ARG A 193 16.13 -19.14 -14.48
C ARG A 193 17.50 -19.30 -15.14
N LEU A 194 18.57 -19.36 -14.36
CA LEU A 194 19.94 -19.57 -14.87
C LEU A 194 20.13 -20.91 -15.59
N LYS A 195 19.28 -21.90 -15.30
CA LYS A 195 19.31 -23.24 -15.91
C LYS A 195 18.38 -23.34 -17.13
N LEU A 196 17.60 -22.30 -17.41
CA LEU A 196 16.84 -22.22 -18.64
C LEU A 196 17.75 -21.81 -19.80
N PRO A 197 17.46 -22.27 -21.02
CA PRO A 197 18.11 -21.75 -22.21
C PRO A 197 17.98 -20.22 -22.27
N PRO A 198 18.99 -19.49 -22.76
CA PRO A 198 18.84 -18.05 -22.96
C PRO A 198 17.60 -17.76 -23.84
N LEU A 199 17.04 -16.55 -23.74
CA LEU A 199 15.85 -16.11 -24.51
C LEU A 199 16.08 -15.99 -26.04
N VAL A 200 17.14 -16.62 -26.54
CA VAL A 200 17.29 -16.94 -27.95
C VAL A 200 16.41 -18.18 -28.19
N PHE A 201 15.76 -18.32 -29.35
CA PHE A 201 14.83 -19.42 -29.60
C PHE A 201 15.44 -20.68 -30.28
N PRO A 202 16.61 -21.25 -29.90
CA PRO A 202 16.90 -22.62 -30.30
C PRO A 202 16.16 -23.61 -29.39
N THR A 203 15.77 -24.74 -29.96
CA THR A 203 15.26 -25.90 -29.24
C THR A 203 16.38 -26.50 -28.40
N VAL A 204 16.44 -26.15 -27.11
CA VAL A 204 17.41 -26.70 -26.17
C VAL A 204 16.70 -27.61 -25.17
N ASN A 205 17.17 -28.85 -25.05
CA ASN A 205 16.70 -29.81 -24.05
C ASN A 205 17.20 -29.42 -22.66
N SER A 206 16.35 -28.75 -21.86
CA SER A 206 16.62 -28.48 -20.45
C SER A 206 15.80 -29.40 -19.55
N PRO A 207 16.40 -30.04 -18.52
CA PRO A 207 15.67 -30.87 -17.56
C PRO A 207 14.51 -30.14 -16.86
N ILE A 208 14.64 -28.83 -16.65
CA ILE A 208 13.57 -28.00 -16.07
C ILE A 208 12.40 -27.88 -17.05
N LEU A 209 12.68 -27.72 -18.34
CA LEU A 209 11.62 -27.66 -19.36
C LEU A 209 10.84 -28.99 -19.44
N GLN A 210 11.53 -30.12 -19.30
CA GLN A 210 10.90 -31.45 -19.22
C GLN A 210 10.03 -31.60 -17.96
N ASN A 211 10.51 -31.12 -16.81
CA ASN A 211 9.72 -31.13 -15.57
C ASN A 211 8.50 -30.21 -15.64
N ILE A 212 8.61 -29.06 -16.32
CA ILE A 212 7.48 -28.15 -16.54
C ILE A 212 6.45 -28.80 -17.47
N SER A 213 6.87 -29.37 -18.61
CA SER A 213 5.95 -30.01 -19.56
C SER A 213 5.27 -31.25 -18.96
N ALA A 214 5.97 -32.00 -18.12
CA ALA A 214 5.41 -33.14 -17.38
C ALA A 214 4.55 -32.75 -16.16
N GLY A 215 4.38 -31.45 -15.87
CA GLY A 215 3.64 -30.97 -14.70
C GLY A 215 4.29 -31.30 -13.34
N LYS A 216 5.56 -31.71 -13.34
CA LYS A 216 6.33 -32.10 -12.14
C LYS A 216 7.01 -30.91 -11.47
N TYR A 217 7.17 -29.79 -12.19
CA TYR A 217 7.79 -28.58 -11.63
C TYR A 217 6.89 -27.93 -10.57
N LYS A 218 7.41 -27.84 -9.34
CA LYS A 218 6.74 -27.14 -8.24
C LYS A 218 7.38 -25.78 -8.05
N LEU A 219 6.58 -24.72 -8.21
CA LEU A 219 7.00 -23.40 -7.77
C LEU A 219 7.21 -23.42 -6.25
N LEU A 220 8.47 -23.32 -5.86
CA LEU A 220 8.86 -23.18 -4.46
C LEU A 220 8.62 -21.73 -4.02
N TYR A 221 8.35 -21.54 -2.73
CA TYR A 221 8.15 -20.21 -2.13
C TYR A 221 9.47 -19.54 -1.74
N LYS A 222 10.53 -20.34 -1.50
CA LYS A 222 11.85 -19.83 -1.06
C LYS A 222 12.58 -19.06 -2.16
N PRO A 223 12.70 -19.56 -3.40
CA PRO A 223 13.31 -18.76 -4.43
C PRO A 223 12.28 -17.74 -4.93
N TYR A 224 12.59 -16.47 -4.69
CA TYR A 224 11.78 -15.36 -5.15
C TYR A 224 11.70 -15.36 -6.69
N PRO A 225 10.53 -15.00 -7.26
CA PRO A 225 10.36 -14.83 -8.70
C PRO A 225 11.46 -13.94 -9.28
N SER A 226 12.07 -14.39 -10.38
CA SER A 226 13.23 -13.72 -10.96
C SER A 226 12.97 -12.27 -11.38
N PHE A 227 11.73 -11.89 -11.72
CA PHE A 227 11.39 -10.50 -12.07
C PHE A 227 11.59 -9.50 -10.93
N LEU A 228 11.76 -9.99 -9.70
CA LEU A 228 12.05 -9.16 -8.54
C LEU A 228 13.50 -8.67 -8.53
N TYR A 229 14.37 -9.30 -9.30
CA TYR A 229 15.79 -8.94 -9.43
C TYR A 229 16.01 -8.18 -10.73
N ALA A 230 16.95 -7.25 -10.73
CA ALA A 230 17.54 -6.76 -11.96
C ALA A 230 18.38 -7.88 -12.60
N ASP A 231 18.57 -7.83 -13.92
CA ASP A 231 19.50 -8.74 -14.58
C ASP A 231 20.89 -8.56 -13.94
N ASP A 232 21.53 -9.70 -13.62
CA ASP A 232 22.83 -9.82 -12.95
C ASP A 232 22.89 -9.45 -11.45
N SER A 233 21.77 -9.15 -10.81
CA SER A 233 21.75 -8.75 -9.38
C SER A 233 21.55 -9.89 -8.38
N TYR A 234 21.24 -11.11 -8.83
CA TYR A 234 20.96 -12.24 -7.94
C TYR A 234 22.24 -12.91 -7.44
N ASN A 235 22.35 -13.06 -6.13
CA ASN A 235 23.38 -13.84 -5.47
C ASN A 235 22.74 -15.03 -4.72
N PRO A 236 23.12 -16.30 -5.02
CA PRO A 236 22.58 -17.46 -4.30
C PRO A 236 22.94 -17.48 -2.81
N ASP A 237 24.05 -16.86 -2.41
CA ASP A 237 24.50 -16.78 -1.02
C ASP A 237 23.81 -15.63 -0.25
N VAL A 238 23.30 -14.63 -0.98
CA VAL A 238 22.62 -13.45 -0.42
C VAL A 238 21.34 -13.20 -1.22
N LEU A 239 20.27 -13.96 -0.90
CA LEU A 239 19.00 -13.92 -1.63
C LEU A 239 18.33 -12.54 -1.63
N ASP A 240 18.53 -11.75 -0.58
CA ASP A 240 17.96 -10.40 -0.47
C ASP A 240 18.79 -9.35 -1.24
N GLY A 241 20.01 -9.72 -1.67
CA GLY A 241 20.86 -8.91 -2.53
C GLY A 241 20.18 -8.68 -3.87
N GLY A 242 19.91 -7.42 -4.21
CA GLY A 242 19.21 -7.07 -5.46
C GLY A 242 17.71 -7.36 -5.46
N LEU A 243 17.12 -7.81 -4.35
CA LEU A 243 15.68 -8.07 -4.25
C LEU A 243 14.88 -6.76 -4.41
N LEU A 244 13.74 -6.84 -5.10
CA LEU A 244 12.87 -5.73 -5.47
C LEU A 244 13.51 -4.65 -6.38
N ARG A 245 14.60 -4.99 -7.09
CA ARG A 245 15.28 -4.09 -8.04
C ARG A 245 14.94 -4.33 -9.50
N GLY A 246 14.08 -5.31 -9.81
CA GLY A 246 13.68 -5.59 -11.19
C GLY A 246 12.86 -4.47 -11.85
N ASP A 247 13.08 -4.28 -13.15
CA ASP A 247 12.49 -3.19 -13.97
C ASP A 247 10.95 -3.18 -14.02
N ALA A 248 10.34 -4.33 -13.75
CA ALA A 248 8.89 -4.48 -13.79
C ALA A 248 8.20 -3.78 -12.61
N ILE A 249 8.85 -3.71 -11.44
CA ILE A 249 8.26 -3.21 -10.20
C ILE A 249 7.87 -1.73 -10.31
N PRO A 250 8.74 -0.81 -10.76
CA PRO A 250 8.36 0.58 -10.98
C PRO A 250 7.16 0.75 -11.93
N ARG A 251 7.00 -0.14 -12.90
CA ARG A 251 5.91 -0.08 -13.89
C ARG A 251 4.58 -0.53 -13.29
N PHE A 252 4.59 -1.58 -12.47
CA PHE A 252 3.40 -2.00 -11.72
C PHE A 252 2.96 -0.91 -10.75
N LEU A 253 3.90 -0.33 -10.01
CA LEU A 253 3.62 0.78 -9.10
C LEU A 253 3.01 1.98 -9.83
N ARG A 254 3.61 2.41 -10.93
CA ARG A 254 3.06 3.51 -11.75
C ARG A 254 1.70 3.18 -12.33
N HIS A 255 1.47 1.95 -12.79
CA HIS A 255 0.16 1.54 -13.27
C HIS A 255 -0.92 1.65 -12.18
N ILE A 256 -0.64 1.12 -10.98
CA ILE A 256 -1.58 1.14 -9.86
C ILE A 256 -1.80 2.57 -9.36
N TRP A 257 -0.75 3.35 -9.16
CA TRP A 257 -0.84 4.64 -8.48
C TRP A 257 -1.12 5.81 -9.41
N LEU A 258 -0.58 5.79 -10.62
CA LEU A 258 -0.67 6.90 -11.57
C LEU A 258 -1.61 6.61 -12.74
N GLY A 259 -1.69 5.34 -13.15
CA GLY A 259 -2.53 4.86 -14.23
C GLY A 259 -1.73 4.23 -15.38
N PRO A 260 -2.41 3.53 -16.32
CA PRO A 260 -1.75 2.74 -17.36
C PRO A 260 -0.81 3.53 -18.27
N GLN A 261 -1.15 4.79 -18.59
CA GLN A 261 -0.35 5.65 -19.45
C GLN A 261 1.05 5.98 -18.88
N TYR A 262 1.18 6.04 -17.55
CA TYR A 262 2.43 6.40 -16.87
C TYR A 262 3.32 5.18 -16.59
N ALA A 263 2.80 3.97 -16.77
CA ALA A 263 3.54 2.75 -16.44
C ALA A 263 4.85 2.65 -17.22
N ILE A 264 4.82 2.94 -18.53
CA ILE A 264 5.99 2.87 -19.42
C ILE A 264 6.71 4.21 -19.50
N LEU A 265 5.98 5.29 -19.74
CA LEU A 265 6.54 6.61 -20.02
C LEU A 265 7.10 7.32 -18.77
N GLY A 266 6.78 6.81 -17.58
CA GLY A 266 7.07 7.49 -16.33
C GLY A 266 6.08 8.61 -16.02
N ALA A 267 6.16 9.14 -14.80
CA ALA A 267 5.48 10.39 -14.46
C ALA A 267 6.27 11.53 -15.09
N GLY A 268 5.77 12.11 -16.19
CA GLY A 268 6.26 13.41 -16.63
C GLY A 268 5.95 14.50 -15.59
N LYS A 269 5.83 15.77 -16.00
CA LYS A 269 5.63 16.88 -15.05
C LYS A 269 4.24 16.93 -14.39
N LYS A 270 3.20 16.33 -14.98
CA LYS A 270 1.81 16.46 -14.48
C LYS A 270 1.17 15.08 -14.25
N ILE A 271 0.82 14.80 -13.00
CA ILE A 271 0.05 13.62 -12.60
C ILE A 271 -1.45 13.99 -12.64
N SER A 272 -2.30 13.05 -13.06
CA SER A 272 -3.74 13.27 -13.07
C SER A 272 -4.28 13.51 -11.66
N LYS A 273 -5.19 14.47 -11.48
CA LYS A 273 -5.93 14.65 -10.21
C LYS A 273 -6.80 13.45 -9.86
N THR A 274 -7.16 12.63 -10.85
CA THR A 274 -7.95 11.40 -10.69
C THR A 274 -7.10 10.15 -10.47
N SER A 275 -5.77 10.27 -10.40
CA SER A 275 -4.92 9.11 -10.12
C SER A 275 -5.10 8.65 -8.67
N ASN A 276 -4.88 7.36 -8.40
CA ASN A 276 -4.94 6.82 -7.04
C ASN A 276 -3.94 7.53 -6.11
N ALA A 277 -2.79 7.97 -6.62
CA ALA A 277 -1.83 8.76 -5.85
C ALA A 277 -2.42 10.11 -5.42
N SER A 278 -3.07 10.81 -6.33
CA SER A 278 -3.73 12.09 -6.03
C SER A 278 -4.91 11.92 -5.08
N LEU A 279 -5.76 10.91 -5.32
CA LEU A 279 -6.96 10.63 -4.53
C LEU A 279 -6.64 10.26 -3.07
N HIS A 280 -5.48 9.62 -2.85
CA HIS A 280 -5.06 9.18 -1.52
C HIS A 280 -3.84 9.95 -0.99
N ASN A 281 -3.53 11.11 -1.57
CA ASN A 281 -2.41 11.98 -1.14
C ASN A 281 -1.06 11.25 -0.98
N VAL A 282 -0.79 10.27 -1.87
CA VAL A 282 0.44 9.50 -1.84
C VAL A 282 1.55 10.27 -2.53
N LYS A 283 2.53 10.72 -1.73
CA LYS A 283 3.70 11.47 -2.21
C LYS A 283 4.96 10.61 -2.34
N LYS A 284 5.00 9.48 -1.65
CA LYS A 284 6.16 8.58 -1.60
C LYS A 284 5.70 7.13 -1.63
N VAL A 285 6.43 6.30 -2.37
CA VAL A 285 6.23 4.85 -2.37
C VAL A 285 6.69 4.27 -1.03
N THR A 286 5.82 3.47 -0.41
CA THR A 286 6.15 2.73 0.82
C THR A 286 6.50 1.27 0.50
N PRO A 287 7.18 0.55 1.41
CA PRO A 287 7.43 -0.88 1.28
C PRO A 287 6.14 -1.68 1.04
N GLU A 288 5.05 -1.35 1.74
CA GLU A 288 3.75 -2.00 1.60
C GLU A 288 3.20 -1.88 0.17
N MET A 289 3.37 -0.72 -0.47
CA MET A 289 2.98 -0.51 -1.87
C MET A 289 3.77 -1.38 -2.85
N ILE A 290 5.08 -1.56 -2.58
CA ILE A 290 5.94 -2.43 -3.39
C ILE A 290 5.47 -3.88 -3.25
N CYS A 291 5.27 -4.34 -2.01
CA CYS A 291 4.74 -5.67 -1.73
C CYS A 291 3.40 -5.89 -2.42
N TYR A 292 2.49 -4.92 -2.35
CA TYR A 292 1.19 -4.97 -3.01
C TYR A 292 1.31 -5.16 -4.53
N ALA A 293 2.14 -4.34 -5.19
CA ALA A 293 2.36 -4.42 -6.64
C ALA A 293 2.90 -5.79 -7.06
N VAL A 294 3.83 -6.35 -6.28
CA VAL A 294 4.39 -7.69 -6.49
C VAL A 294 3.32 -8.78 -6.32
N VAL A 295 2.53 -8.72 -5.25
CA VAL A 295 1.46 -9.70 -4.97
C VAL A 295 0.40 -9.69 -6.07
N GLN A 296 -0.05 -8.50 -6.47
CA GLN A 296 -1.01 -8.35 -7.57
C GLN A 296 -0.51 -8.98 -8.86
N ARG A 297 0.79 -8.86 -9.11
CA ARG A 297 1.36 -9.40 -10.32
C ARG A 297 1.57 -10.91 -10.29
N LEU A 298 1.96 -11.45 -9.14
CA LEU A 298 2.14 -12.89 -8.98
C LEU A 298 0.81 -13.65 -9.18
N ASP A 299 -0.30 -13.17 -8.60
CA ASP A 299 -1.62 -13.81 -8.78
C ASP A 299 -2.05 -13.83 -10.26
N THR A 300 -1.73 -12.78 -11.02
CA THR A 300 -2.08 -12.68 -12.44
C THR A 300 -1.24 -13.59 -13.35
N LEU A 301 0.01 -13.92 -13.01
CA LEU A 301 0.86 -14.89 -13.74
C LEU A 301 0.55 -16.34 -13.41
N CYS A 302 0.21 -16.63 -12.16
CA CYS A 302 0.17 -18.01 -11.65
C CYS A 302 -1.22 -18.65 -11.69
N HIS A 303 -2.20 -18.06 -12.39
CA HIS A 303 -3.61 -18.46 -12.28
C HIS A 303 -3.98 -19.85 -12.86
N GLY A 304 -3.00 -20.65 -13.28
CA GLY A 304 -3.15 -22.09 -13.56
C GLY A 304 -2.88 -22.99 -12.34
N THR A 305 -2.35 -22.46 -11.24
CA THR A 305 -2.04 -23.25 -10.04
C THR A 305 -2.78 -22.67 -8.82
N ARG A 306 -3.92 -23.27 -8.46
CA ARG A 306 -4.76 -22.91 -7.29
C ARG A 306 -4.04 -22.95 -5.91
N ARG A 307 -2.71 -23.08 -5.84
CA ARG A 307 -1.97 -23.36 -4.59
C ARG A 307 -1.22 -22.17 -3.97
N TYR A 308 -1.15 -20.99 -4.60
CA TYR A 308 -0.26 -19.93 -4.13
C TYR A 308 -0.83 -18.98 -3.05
N ARG A 309 -2.16 -18.97 -2.80
CA ARG A 309 -2.81 -17.94 -1.96
C ARG A 309 -2.56 -18.05 -0.45
N GLY A 310 -2.11 -19.18 0.07
CA GLY A 310 -2.10 -19.43 1.52
C GLY A 310 -0.81 -19.09 2.29
N ARG A 311 0.34 -18.89 1.63
CA ARG A 311 1.66 -18.96 2.34
C ARG A 311 2.59 -17.74 2.22
N MET A 312 2.33 -16.78 1.33
CA MET A 312 3.13 -15.54 1.25
C MET A 312 2.86 -14.59 2.44
N ALA A 313 1.69 -14.70 3.08
CA ALA A 313 1.32 -13.85 4.23
C ALA A 313 2.15 -14.12 5.51
N ALA A 314 2.81 -15.28 5.61
CA ALA A 314 3.58 -15.65 6.80
C ALA A 314 5.05 -15.21 6.78
N GLY A 315 5.61 -14.86 5.61
CA GLY A 315 7.03 -14.52 5.46
C GLY A 315 7.32 -13.01 5.38
N ALA A 316 6.32 -12.18 5.10
CA ALA A 316 6.51 -10.74 4.88
C ALA A 316 6.59 -9.90 6.18
N SER A 317 6.39 -10.50 7.35
CA SER A 317 6.34 -9.80 8.64
C SER A 317 7.71 -9.52 9.29
N GLY A 318 8.84 -9.85 8.63
CA GLY A 318 10.17 -9.77 9.25
C GLY A 318 11.26 -9.00 8.51
N LEU A 319 11.05 -8.52 7.28
CA LEU A 319 12.15 -7.96 6.48
C LEU A 319 11.68 -6.75 5.67
N VAL A 320 11.88 -5.56 6.24
CA VAL A 320 11.92 -4.31 5.47
C VAL A 320 13.17 -3.54 5.90
N PRO A 321 14.24 -3.52 5.11
CA PRO A 321 15.35 -2.61 5.32
C PRO A 321 14.91 -1.19 4.94
N THR A 322 15.11 -0.25 5.85
CA THR A 322 15.01 1.19 5.60
C THR A 322 16.11 1.62 4.62
N ALA A 323 15.83 1.64 3.32
CA ALA A 323 16.70 2.24 2.32
C ALA A 323 16.02 3.48 1.71
N GLY A 324 16.56 4.65 2.03
CA GLY A 324 16.11 5.94 1.50
C GLY A 324 16.26 6.00 -0.02
N PHE A 325 15.14 6.04 -0.72
CA PHE A 325 15.10 6.36 -2.15
C PHE A 325 14.80 7.85 -2.34
N TRP A 326 15.81 8.57 -2.82
CA TRP A 326 15.71 9.94 -3.30
C TRP A 326 15.35 9.91 -4.79
N TRP A 327 14.33 10.66 -5.18
CA TRP A 327 14.16 11.11 -6.57
C TRP A 327 14.70 12.55 -6.64
N ARG A 328 15.71 12.80 -7.47
CA ARG A 328 16.03 14.15 -7.96
C ARG A 328 15.40 14.32 -9.34
N ASN A 329 15.00 15.56 -9.60
CA ASN A 329 14.32 16.09 -10.78
C ASN A 329 14.97 15.68 -12.11
#